data_AF-A0A7C5QPV3-F1
#
_entry.id   AF-A0A7C5QPV3-F1
#
_cell.length_a   1.000
_cell.length_b   1.000
_cell.length_c   1.000
_cell.angle_alpha   90.00
_cell.angle_beta   90.00
_cell.angle_gamma   90.00
#
_symmetry.space_group_name_H-M   'P 1'
#
loop_
_entity.id
_entity.type
_entity.pdbx_description
1 polymer ?
#
loop_
_entity_poly.entity_id
_entity_poly.type
_entity_poly.pdbx_seq_one_letter_code
_entity_poly.pdbx_strand_id
1 'polypeptide(L)'
;MPLLPAGSRQSAHSSWRKIVQVGPPPTNPTPGPSVVISRVMKGETVLTIGTFDGVHRGHRAILERVRECAEALRIPSVAYTFELPPRAAIEGRNPRLLLPPQIRYRLIGRYVDRVVPTSFSDVRSLSPERFIAEVIVGELAAKAIVVGERFKFGRGREGDIEVLRAGASRYGYTVEGVPPVTVRGEVVSSTLI
;
A
#
# COMPACT_ATOMS: atom_id res chain seq x y z
N MET A 1 -42.86 25.24 15.94
CA MET A 1 -41.63 24.83 15.22
C MET A 1 -41.58 23.31 15.20
N PRO A 2 -41.74 22.62 14.07
CA PRO A 2 -41.48 21.19 14.01
C PRO A 2 -40.01 20.91 13.69
N LEU A 3 -39.47 19.92 14.40
CA LEU A 3 -38.12 19.38 14.29
C LEU A 3 -37.94 18.67 12.94
N LEU A 4 -36.81 18.93 12.27
CA LEU A 4 -36.36 18.22 11.07
C LEU A 4 -36.03 16.76 11.42
N PRO A 5 -36.29 15.78 10.54
CA PRO A 5 -35.88 14.40 10.77
C PRO A 5 -34.37 14.25 10.54
N ALA A 6 -33.74 13.50 11.44
CA ALA A 6 -32.35 13.09 11.33
C ALA A 6 -32.15 12.23 10.08
N GLY A 7 -31.47 12.78 9.09
CA GLY A 7 -31.02 12.05 7.91
C GLY A 7 -30.05 10.93 8.31
N SER A 8 -30.45 9.71 8.03
CA SER A 8 -29.64 8.50 8.14
C SER A 8 -28.35 8.63 7.32
N ARG A 9 -27.21 8.72 7.99
CA ARG A 9 -25.88 8.62 7.35
C ARG A 9 -25.66 7.17 6.91
N GLN A 10 -25.99 6.87 5.66
CA GLN A 10 -25.52 5.63 5.02
C GLN A 10 -24.01 5.71 4.84
N SER A 11 -23.30 4.75 5.43
CA SER A 11 -21.85 4.70 5.40
C SER A 11 -21.32 4.40 3.99
N ALA A 12 -20.38 5.22 3.52
CA ALA A 12 -19.61 5.01 2.29
C ALA A 12 -18.76 3.71 2.31
N HIS A 13 -18.74 2.98 3.44
CA HIS A 13 -18.06 1.69 3.59
C HIS A 13 -18.68 0.56 2.74
N SER A 14 -19.92 0.70 2.27
CA SER A 14 -20.68 -0.39 1.63
C SER A 14 -20.68 -0.38 0.09
N SER A 15 -20.20 0.69 -0.55
CA SER A 15 -20.48 0.90 -1.99
C SER A 15 -19.54 0.15 -2.93
N TRP A 16 -18.24 0.03 -2.62
CA TRP A 16 -17.29 -0.59 -3.56
C TRP A 16 -17.35 -2.13 -3.57
N ARG A 17 -17.70 -2.76 -2.45
CA ARG A 17 -17.86 -4.23 -2.35
C ARG A 17 -18.95 -4.77 -3.29
N LYS A 18 -19.93 -3.95 -3.68
CA LYS A 18 -21.00 -4.34 -4.61
C LYS A 18 -20.59 -4.27 -6.09
N ILE A 19 -19.47 -3.62 -6.41
CA ILE A 19 -19.01 -3.45 -7.80
C ILE A 19 -18.16 -4.67 -8.25
N VAL A 20 -17.68 -5.51 -7.33
CA VAL A 20 -16.73 -6.58 -7.65
C VAL A 20 -17.32 -7.95 -7.32
N GLN A 21 -17.98 -8.59 -8.31
CA GLN A 21 -17.97 -10.05 -8.37
C GLN A 21 -16.58 -10.49 -8.84
N VAL A 22 -15.73 -10.85 -7.90
CA VAL A 22 -14.34 -11.29 -8.15
C VAL A 22 -14.37 -12.69 -8.78
N GLY A 23 -14.02 -12.79 -10.05
CA GLY A 23 -13.66 -14.08 -10.67
C GLY A 23 -12.26 -14.53 -10.22
N PRO A 24 -11.89 -15.81 -10.36
CA PRO A 24 -10.57 -16.29 -9.98
C PRO A 24 -9.46 -15.54 -10.74
N PRO A 25 -8.29 -15.31 -10.10
CA PRO A 25 -7.19 -14.57 -10.72
C PRO A 25 -6.71 -15.30 -11.99
N PRO A 26 -6.31 -14.56 -13.05
CA PRO A 26 -5.81 -15.18 -14.27
C PRO A 26 -4.55 -16.01 -13.98
N THR A 27 -4.51 -17.22 -14.54
CA THR A 27 -3.48 -18.25 -14.27
C THR A 27 -2.10 -17.95 -14.86
N ASN A 28 -1.93 -16.79 -15.51
CA ASN A 28 -0.64 -16.36 -16.05
C ASN A 28 -0.58 -14.83 -16.00
N PRO A 29 0.38 -14.21 -15.28
CA PRO A 29 0.55 -12.76 -15.35
C PRO A 29 0.99 -12.41 -16.78
N THR A 30 0.14 -11.71 -17.51
CA THR A 30 0.51 -10.98 -18.73
C THR A 30 1.83 -10.23 -18.42
N PRO A 31 2.82 -10.17 -19.34
CA PRO A 31 4.03 -9.40 -19.10
C PRO A 31 3.63 -8.01 -18.61
N GLY A 32 3.96 -7.69 -17.36
CA GLY A 32 3.61 -6.41 -16.77
C GLY A 32 4.13 -5.28 -17.66
N PRO A 33 3.43 -4.13 -17.72
CA PRO A 33 3.93 -2.98 -18.46
C PRO A 33 5.36 -2.66 -17.98
N SER A 34 6.21 -2.18 -18.88
CA SER A 34 7.58 -1.74 -18.58
C SER A 34 7.58 -0.94 -17.29
N VAL A 35 8.10 -1.55 -16.21
CA VAL A 35 8.02 -1.01 -14.85
C VAL A 35 8.63 0.38 -14.85
N VAL A 36 7.80 1.39 -14.63
CA VAL A 36 8.30 2.76 -14.53
C VAL A 36 8.79 2.97 -13.11
N ILE A 37 10.10 3.11 -12.97
CA ILE A 37 10.74 3.61 -11.75
C ILE A 37 10.77 5.13 -11.88
N SER A 38 9.82 5.82 -11.24
CA SER A 38 9.70 7.28 -11.27
C SER A 38 9.47 7.82 -9.87
N ARG A 39 10.09 8.95 -9.56
CA ARG A 39 9.80 9.74 -8.34
C ARG A 39 8.63 10.72 -8.53
N VAL A 40 8.19 10.95 -9.77
CA VAL A 40 7.12 11.89 -10.11
C VAL A 40 5.89 11.13 -10.57
N MET A 41 4.77 11.39 -9.91
CA MET A 41 3.48 10.80 -10.22
C MET A 41 2.56 11.87 -10.83
N LYS A 42 2.00 11.57 -11.99
CA LYS A 42 0.86 12.30 -12.57
C LYS A 42 -0.35 11.38 -12.56
N GLY A 43 -1.48 11.91 -12.09
CA GLY A 43 -2.77 11.23 -12.04
C GLY A 43 -2.99 10.41 -10.76
N GLU A 44 -4.24 9.99 -10.58
CA GLU A 44 -4.72 9.19 -9.45
C GLU A 44 -4.09 7.80 -9.41
N THR A 45 -3.96 7.22 -8.21
CA THR A 45 -3.29 5.92 -8.04
C THR A 45 -4.00 4.98 -7.08
N VAL A 46 -3.75 3.68 -7.24
CA VAL A 46 -3.93 2.69 -6.17
C VAL A 46 -2.58 2.38 -5.56
N LEU A 47 -2.46 2.62 -4.27
CA LEU A 47 -1.18 2.66 -3.55
C LEU A 47 -1.04 1.46 -2.61
N THR A 48 0.17 0.89 -2.57
CA THR A 48 0.66 0.13 -1.41
C THR A 48 1.99 0.66 -0.92
N ILE A 49 2.26 0.45 0.38
CA ILE A 49 3.42 0.97 1.08
C ILE A 49 4.07 -0.16 1.86
N GLY A 50 5.36 -0.38 1.67
CA GLY A 50 6.11 -1.41 2.39
C GLY A 50 7.55 -1.58 1.89
N THR A 51 8.39 -2.26 2.66
CA THR A 51 9.75 -2.60 2.19
C THR A 51 9.76 -3.76 1.19
N PHE A 52 8.77 -4.65 1.27
CA PHE A 52 8.61 -5.83 0.41
C PHE A 52 9.85 -6.73 0.33
N ASP A 53 10.65 -6.80 1.40
CA ASP A 53 11.91 -7.55 1.36
C ASP A 53 11.66 -9.05 1.18
N GLY A 54 12.31 -9.64 0.17
CA GLY A 54 12.10 -11.03 -0.26
C GLY A 54 10.84 -11.30 -1.10
N VAL A 55 9.91 -10.34 -1.26
CA VAL A 55 8.65 -10.48 -2.05
C VAL A 55 7.96 -11.85 -1.82
N HIS A 56 7.85 -12.24 -0.55
CA HIS A 56 7.28 -13.51 -0.12
C HIS A 56 5.76 -13.55 -0.29
N ARG A 57 5.11 -14.69 0.01
CA ARG A 57 3.66 -14.89 -0.21
C ARG A 57 2.77 -13.80 0.39
N GLY A 58 3.07 -13.34 1.62
CA GLY A 58 2.37 -12.19 2.21
C GLY A 58 2.50 -10.88 1.43
N HIS A 59 3.70 -10.56 0.91
CA HIS A 59 3.89 -9.39 0.05
C HIS A 59 3.18 -9.53 -1.29
N ARG A 60 3.21 -10.74 -1.89
CA ARG A 60 2.51 -11.02 -3.15
C ARG A 60 1.01 -10.82 -3.02
N ALA A 61 0.39 -11.30 -1.93
CA ALA A 61 -1.04 -11.09 -1.69
C ALA A 61 -1.42 -9.60 -1.63
N ILE A 62 -0.58 -8.75 -1.02
CA ILE A 62 -0.80 -7.31 -1.02
C ILE A 62 -0.64 -6.73 -2.44
N LEU A 63 0.42 -7.09 -3.15
CA LEU A 63 0.72 -6.56 -4.48
C LEU A 63 -0.32 -6.99 -5.53
N GLU A 64 -0.78 -8.24 -5.48
CA GLU A 64 -1.88 -8.77 -6.30
C GLU A 64 -3.18 -8.00 -6.00
N ARG A 65 -3.48 -7.75 -4.73
CA ARG A 65 -4.69 -7.00 -4.37
C ARG A 65 -4.67 -5.54 -4.84
N VAL A 66 -3.52 -4.88 -4.78
CA VAL A 66 -3.32 -3.53 -5.34
C VAL A 66 -3.60 -3.52 -6.83
N ARG A 67 -3.10 -4.54 -7.55
CA ARG A 67 -3.28 -4.69 -8.99
C ARG A 67 -4.75 -4.86 -9.35
N GLU A 68 -5.47 -5.74 -8.66
CA GLU A 68 -6.91 -5.95 -8.86
C GLU A 68 -7.70 -4.65 -8.66
N CYS A 69 -7.41 -3.92 -7.57
CA CYS A 69 -8.05 -2.63 -7.29
C CYS A 69 -7.75 -1.58 -8.36
N ALA A 70 -6.52 -1.52 -8.85
CA ALA A 70 -6.09 -0.62 -9.92
C ALA A 70 -6.83 -0.91 -11.23
N GLU A 71 -6.96 -2.19 -11.61
CA GLU A 71 -7.70 -2.61 -12.81
C GLU A 71 -9.19 -2.26 -12.71
N ALA A 72 -9.81 -2.48 -11.55
CA ALA A 72 -11.22 -2.14 -11.32
C ALA A 72 -11.47 -0.62 -11.40
N LEU A 73 -10.53 0.20 -10.91
CA LEU A 73 -10.62 1.66 -10.93
C LEU A 73 -10.08 2.30 -12.23
N ARG A 74 -9.43 1.51 -13.09
CA ARG A 74 -8.75 1.97 -14.32
C ARG A 74 -7.72 3.09 -14.07
N ILE A 75 -7.00 2.99 -12.95
CA ILE A 75 -5.90 3.90 -12.59
C ILE A 75 -4.65 3.10 -12.24
N PRO A 76 -3.42 3.64 -12.35
CA PRO A 76 -2.20 2.88 -12.11
C PRO A 76 -2.05 2.33 -10.69
N SER A 77 -1.55 1.10 -10.59
CA SER A 77 -1.05 0.49 -9.35
C SER A 77 0.37 0.96 -9.03
N VAL A 78 0.61 1.30 -7.76
CA VAL A 78 1.87 1.88 -7.29
C VAL A 78 2.34 1.17 -6.03
N ALA A 79 3.57 0.68 -6.05
CA ALA A 79 4.27 0.26 -4.84
C ALA A 79 5.27 1.34 -4.41
N TYR A 80 4.96 2.03 -3.32
CA TYR A 80 5.88 2.95 -2.64
C TYR A 80 6.75 2.14 -1.66
N THR A 81 8.03 2.02 -1.98
CA THR A 81 8.93 1.08 -1.31
C THR A 81 10.19 1.74 -0.78
N PHE A 82 10.71 1.21 0.32
CA PHE A 82 11.94 1.72 0.93
C PHE A 82 13.18 1.00 0.40
N GLU A 83 14.27 1.74 0.19
CA GLU A 83 15.58 1.16 -0.16
C GLU A 83 16.12 0.25 0.94
N LEU A 84 16.03 0.73 2.18
CA LEU A 84 16.39 -0.01 3.38
C LEU A 84 15.16 -0.23 4.26
N PRO A 85 15.07 -1.37 4.98
CA PRO A 85 14.10 -1.52 6.05
C PRO A 85 14.17 -0.34 7.03
N PRO A 86 13.03 0.22 7.49
CA PRO A 86 12.99 1.38 8.37
C PRO A 86 13.91 1.27 9.58
N ARG A 87 13.95 0.09 10.22
CA ARG A 87 14.80 -0.18 11.38
C ARG A 87 16.30 0.01 11.04
N ALA A 88 16.75 -0.55 9.92
CA ALA A 88 18.14 -0.45 9.51
C ALA A 88 18.53 0.98 9.13
N ALA A 89 17.64 1.69 8.43
CA ALA A 89 17.83 3.11 8.09
C ALA A 89 17.91 4.00 9.35
N ILE A 90 17.09 3.70 10.37
CA ILE A 90 17.11 4.43 11.65
C ILE A 90 18.43 4.27 12.38
N GLU A 91 18.96 3.05 12.39
CA GLU A 91 20.13 2.64 13.17
C GLU A 91 21.45 2.87 12.41
N GLY A 92 21.41 3.31 11.14
CA GLY A 92 22.60 3.56 10.33
C GLY A 92 23.41 2.30 10.01
N ARG A 93 22.80 1.12 10.05
CA ARG A 93 23.48 -0.18 9.85
C ARG A 93 23.30 -0.65 8.42
N ASN A 94 24.21 -1.52 7.96
CA ASN A 94 24.01 -2.28 6.74
C ASN A 94 23.13 -3.53 7.04
N PRO A 95 21.86 -3.58 6.63
CA PRO A 95 21.01 -4.72 6.90
C PRO A 95 21.41 -5.94 6.07
N ARG A 96 21.21 -7.13 6.62
CA ARG A 96 21.13 -8.36 5.80
C ARG A 96 19.79 -8.35 5.07
N LEU A 97 19.79 -7.82 3.84
CA LEU A 97 18.63 -7.85 2.96
C LEU A 97 18.48 -9.24 2.34
N LEU A 98 17.24 -9.72 2.22
CA LEU A 98 16.95 -10.95 1.47
C LEU A 98 17.24 -10.78 -0.03
N LEU A 99 17.05 -9.56 -0.55
CA LEU A 99 17.31 -9.23 -1.95
C LEU A 99 17.98 -7.86 -2.08
N PRO A 100 18.92 -7.68 -3.03
CA PRO A 100 19.41 -6.36 -3.41
C PRO A 100 18.24 -5.47 -3.88
N PRO A 101 18.23 -4.16 -3.56
CA PRO A 101 17.12 -3.26 -3.88
C PRO A 101 16.69 -3.31 -5.36
N GLN A 102 17.64 -3.32 -6.29
CA GLN A 102 17.34 -3.36 -7.73
C GLN A 102 16.63 -4.65 -8.17
N ILE A 103 17.01 -5.79 -7.60
CA ILE A 103 16.32 -7.07 -7.86
C ILE A 103 14.92 -7.04 -7.25
N ARG A 104 14.81 -6.52 -6.03
CA ARG A 104 13.52 -6.37 -5.35
C ARG A 104 12.55 -5.49 -6.15
N TYR A 105 12.99 -4.36 -6.69
CA TYR A 105 12.14 -3.48 -7.50
C TYR A 105 11.65 -4.16 -8.78
N ARG A 106 12.53 -4.91 -9.46
CA ARG A 106 12.14 -5.70 -10.63
C ARG A 106 11.11 -6.77 -10.28
N LEU A 107 11.22 -7.41 -9.11
CA LEU A 107 10.24 -8.39 -8.66
C LEU A 107 8.91 -7.76 -8.29
N ILE A 108 8.91 -6.64 -7.56
CA ILE A 108 7.69 -5.88 -7.24
C ILE A 108 6.99 -5.45 -8.53
N GLY A 109 7.74 -4.92 -9.49
CA GLY A 109 7.20 -4.45 -10.76
C GLY A 109 6.58 -5.53 -11.65
N ARG A 110 6.72 -6.83 -11.31
CA ARG A 110 5.93 -7.89 -11.96
C ARG A 110 4.44 -7.85 -11.57
N TYR A 111 4.10 -7.14 -10.50
CA TYR A 111 2.75 -7.10 -9.94
C TYR A 111 2.09 -5.73 -10.08
N VAL A 112 2.87 -4.64 -10.18
CA VAL A 112 2.34 -3.27 -10.20
C VAL A 112 2.88 -2.48 -11.40
N ASP A 113 2.15 -1.45 -11.81
CA ASP A 113 2.51 -0.62 -12.97
C ASP A 113 3.73 0.26 -12.67
N ARG A 114 3.88 0.71 -11.42
CA ARG A 114 4.96 1.61 -10.99
C ARG A 114 5.54 1.22 -9.65
N VAL A 115 6.86 1.33 -9.54
CA VAL A 115 7.60 1.18 -8.29
C VAL A 115 8.26 2.51 -7.97
N VAL A 116 8.03 3.02 -6.76
CA VAL A 116 8.59 4.29 -6.28
C VAL A 116 9.54 3.99 -5.12
N PRO A 117 10.85 3.83 -5.38
CA PRO A 117 11.85 3.74 -4.35
C PRO A 117 11.98 5.06 -3.59
N THR A 118 11.99 4.99 -2.27
CA THR A 118 12.20 6.13 -1.39
C THR A 118 13.25 5.84 -0.32
N SER A 119 13.94 6.87 0.15
CA SER A 119 14.74 6.77 1.35
C SER A 119 13.82 6.89 2.57
N PHE A 120 13.98 6.02 3.57
CA PHE A 120 13.20 6.14 4.79
C PHE A 120 13.47 7.48 5.51
N SER A 121 14.67 8.04 5.36
CA SER A 121 15.03 9.34 5.95
C SER A 121 14.14 10.48 5.47
N ASP A 122 13.64 10.41 4.24
CA ASP A 122 12.82 11.47 3.61
C ASP A 122 11.45 11.60 4.31
N VAL A 123 10.96 10.49 4.89
CA VAL A 123 9.63 10.43 5.51
C VAL A 123 9.67 10.15 7.02
N ARG A 124 10.85 9.87 7.58
CA ARG A 124 11.04 9.42 8.98
C ARG A 124 10.50 10.39 10.02
N SER A 125 10.57 11.70 9.75
CA SER A 125 10.18 12.76 10.69
C SER A 125 8.71 13.14 10.60
N LEU A 126 7.99 12.68 9.58
CA LEU A 126 6.59 13.04 9.33
C LEU A 126 5.68 12.37 10.36
N SER A 127 4.77 13.15 10.97
CA SER A 127 3.66 12.56 11.74
C SER A 127 2.76 11.74 10.80
N PRO A 128 1.91 10.84 11.33
CA PRO A 128 0.95 10.11 10.50
C PRO A 128 0.10 11.03 9.61
N GLU A 129 -0.38 12.15 10.15
CA GLU A 129 -1.21 13.11 9.42
C GLU A 129 -0.43 13.80 8.30
N ARG A 130 0.81 14.21 8.58
CA ARG A 130 1.70 14.80 7.57
C ARG A 130 2.05 13.80 6.48
N PHE A 131 2.34 12.55 6.84
CA PHE A 131 2.60 11.49 5.87
C PHE A 131 1.39 11.24 4.96
N ILE A 132 0.17 11.26 5.51
CA ILE A 132 -1.05 11.15 4.70
C ILE A 132 -1.19 12.35 3.75
N ALA A 133 -1.10 13.57 4.28
CA ALA A 133 -1.36 14.78 3.50
C ALA A 133 -0.30 15.04 2.44
N GLU A 134 0.99 14.95 2.81
CA GLU A 134 2.11 15.31 1.93
C GLU A 134 2.43 14.17 0.97
N VAL A 135 2.57 12.95 1.46
CA VAL A 135 3.04 11.82 0.65
C VAL A 135 1.89 11.09 -0.03
N ILE A 136 0.93 10.56 0.74
CA ILE A 136 -0.14 9.71 0.17
C ILE A 136 -1.05 10.52 -0.76
N VAL A 137 -1.45 11.72 -0.35
CA VAL A 137 -2.38 12.56 -1.09
C VAL A 137 -1.64 13.53 -2.02
N GLY A 138 -0.65 14.26 -1.51
CA GLY A 138 0.07 15.29 -2.26
C GLY A 138 0.95 14.73 -3.37
N GLU A 139 1.88 13.83 -3.02
CA GLU A 139 2.84 13.27 -3.98
C GLU A 139 2.28 12.10 -4.79
N LEU A 140 1.54 11.19 -4.15
CA LEU A 140 1.12 9.92 -4.74
C LEU A 140 -0.33 9.94 -5.25
N ALA A 141 -1.12 10.96 -4.93
CA ALA A 141 -2.50 11.12 -5.38
C ALA A 141 -3.37 9.84 -5.21
N ALA A 142 -3.24 9.17 -4.05
CA ALA A 142 -3.91 7.90 -3.82
C ALA A 142 -5.44 8.04 -3.76
N LYS A 143 -6.14 7.15 -4.47
CA LYS A 143 -7.61 6.96 -4.41
C LYS A 143 -8.01 5.67 -3.70
N ALA A 144 -7.14 4.69 -3.71
CA ALA A 144 -7.26 3.50 -2.88
C ALA A 144 -5.90 3.13 -2.31
N ILE A 145 -5.89 2.66 -1.06
CA ILE A 145 -4.69 2.26 -0.34
C ILE A 145 -4.89 0.82 0.11
N VAL A 146 -3.96 -0.07 -0.27
CA VAL A 146 -3.97 -1.48 0.13
C VAL A 146 -2.68 -1.78 0.89
N VAL A 147 -2.82 -2.16 2.15
CA VAL A 147 -1.69 -2.45 3.04
C VAL A 147 -1.98 -3.71 3.86
N GLY A 148 -0.95 -4.32 4.46
CA GLY A 148 -1.20 -5.39 5.43
C GLY A 148 -1.90 -4.87 6.69
N GLU A 149 -2.73 -5.68 7.34
CA GLU A 149 -3.46 -5.26 8.56
C GLU A 149 -2.54 -4.79 9.71
N ARG A 150 -1.31 -5.30 9.76
CA ARG A 150 -0.29 -4.90 10.76
C ARG A 150 0.59 -3.73 10.30
N PHE A 151 0.20 -3.02 9.25
CA PHE A 151 0.96 -1.90 8.71
C PHE A 151 1.06 -0.76 9.74
N LYS A 152 2.26 -0.21 9.87
CA LYS A 152 2.57 0.93 10.74
C LYS A 152 3.40 1.95 9.96
N PHE A 153 3.13 3.23 10.18
CA PHE A 153 3.79 4.34 9.49
C PHE A 153 3.88 5.59 10.37
N GLY A 154 4.46 6.66 9.83
CA GLY A 154 4.70 7.89 10.56
C GLY A 154 5.82 7.77 11.59
N ARG A 155 6.24 8.93 12.10
CA ARG A 155 7.24 9.05 13.14
C ARG A 155 6.85 8.18 14.33
N GLY A 156 7.81 7.43 14.87
CA GLY A 156 7.57 6.57 16.03
C GLY A 156 6.63 5.39 15.79
N ARG A 157 6.21 5.10 14.55
CA ARG A 157 5.17 4.09 14.23
C ARG A 157 3.81 4.42 14.85
N GLU A 158 3.54 5.70 15.04
CA GLU A 158 2.30 6.22 15.64
C GLU A 158 1.07 6.02 14.73
N GLY A 159 1.29 5.86 13.42
CA GLY A 159 0.23 5.64 12.43
C GLY A 159 -0.01 4.15 12.16
N ASP A 160 -1.26 3.79 11.92
CA ASP A 160 -1.68 2.46 11.49
C ASP A 160 -2.90 2.49 10.55
N ILE A 161 -3.41 1.31 10.20
CA ILE A 161 -4.54 1.22 9.27
C ILE A 161 -5.79 1.97 9.75
N GLU A 162 -6.03 2.08 11.06
CA GLU A 162 -7.15 2.84 11.59
C GLU A 162 -6.95 4.35 11.41
N VAL A 163 -5.71 4.83 11.56
CA VAL A 163 -5.35 6.22 11.25
C VAL A 163 -5.59 6.52 9.76
N LEU A 164 -5.24 5.60 8.85
CA LEU A 164 -5.58 5.75 7.42
C LEU A 164 -7.10 5.78 7.21
N ARG A 165 -7.85 4.87 7.84
CA ARG A 165 -9.32 4.81 7.72
C ARG A 165 -9.98 6.09 8.24
N ALA A 166 -9.49 6.64 9.34
CA ALA A 166 -9.98 7.91 9.88
C ALA A 166 -9.72 9.09 8.93
N GLY A 167 -8.61 9.07 8.19
CA GLY A 167 -8.28 10.07 7.18
C GLY A 167 -9.09 9.94 5.88
N ALA A 168 -9.63 8.77 5.58
CA ALA A 168 -10.26 8.44 4.29
C ALA A 168 -11.37 9.43 3.89
N SER A 169 -12.29 9.77 4.81
CA SER A 169 -13.39 10.69 4.50
C SER A 169 -12.91 12.12 4.24
N ARG A 170 -11.83 12.54 4.89
CA ARG A 170 -11.26 13.88 4.74
C ARG A 170 -10.52 14.03 3.40
N TYR A 171 -9.79 12.99 3.00
CA TYR A 171 -8.88 13.05 1.85
C TYR A 171 -9.43 12.38 0.58
N GLY A 172 -10.58 11.71 0.66
CA GLY A 172 -11.27 11.15 -0.51
C GLY A 172 -10.59 9.92 -1.11
N TYR A 173 -9.93 9.11 -0.28
CA TYR A 173 -9.41 7.80 -0.64
C TYR A 173 -10.14 6.67 0.10
N THR A 174 -9.90 5.43 -0.31
CA THR A 174 -10.35 4.22 0.40
C THR A 174 -9.18 3.42 0.96
N VAL A 175 -9.41 2.59 1.97
CA VAL A 175 -8.36 1.78 2.63
C VAL A 175 -8.81 0.34 2.75
N GLU A 176 -7.95 -0.58 2.30
CA GLU A 176 -8.12 -2.02 2.46
C GLU A 176 -6.94 -2.62 3.21
N GLY A 177 -7.27 -3.48 4.19
CA GLY A 177 -6.30 -4.25 4.96
C GLY A 177 -6.26 -5.69 4.45
N VAL A 178 -5.07 -6.16 4.09
CA VAL A 178 -4.84 -7.54 3.68
C VAL A 178 -4.38 -8.36 4.91
N PRO A 179 -5.09 -9.43 5.26
CA PRO A 179 -4.73 -10.24 6.41
C PRO A 179 -3.41 -10.99 6.17
N PRO A 180 -2.68 -11.37 7.23
CA PRO A 180 -1.44 -12.13 7.10
C PRO A 180 -1.67 -13.49 6.42
N VAL A 181 -0.80 -13.83 5.46
CA VAL A 181 -0.84 -15.15 4.82
C VAL A 181 -0.18 -16.20 5.72
N THR A 182 -0.86 -17.32 5.94
CA THR A 182 -0.33 -18.47 6.69
C THR A 182 0.03 -19.65 5.76
N VAL A 183 1.10 -20.36 6.09
CA VAL A 183 1.54 -21.58 5.40
C VAL A 183 1.82 -22.63 6.46
N ARG A 184 1.13 -23.77 6.38
CA ARG A 184 1.22 -24.86 7.38
C ARG A 184 0.96 -24.37 8.82
N GLY A 185 0.06 -23.38 8.99
CA GLY A 185 -0.28 -22.80 10.29
C GLY A 185 0.62 -21.66 10.75
N GLU A 186 1.74 -21.38 10.07
CA GLU A 186 2.66 -20.32 10.44
C GLU A 186 2.49 -19.08 9.55
N VAL A 187 2.60 -17.89 10.14
CA VAL A 187 2.51 -16.62 9.41
C VAL A 187 3.77 -16.42 8.57
N VAL A 188 3.62 -16.16 7.28
CA VAL A 188 4.75 -15.84 6.40
C VAL A 188 5.21 -14.40 6.62
N SER A 189 6.49 -14.19 6.92
CA SER A 189 7.10 -12.85 7.07
C SER A 189 8.58 -12.86 6.71
N SER A 190 9.16 -11.70 6.37
CA SER A 190 10.60 -11.57 6.08
C SER A 190 11.52 -11.95 7.25
N THR A 191 11.03 -12.03 8.49
CA THR A 191 11.85 -12.46 9.65
C THR A 191 11.89 -13.99 9.79
N LEU A 192 10.95 -14.69 9.17
CA LEU A 192 10.83 -16.15 9.21
C LEU A 192 11.37 -16.83 7.94
N ILE A 193 11.91 -16.04 7.00
CA ILE A 193 12.47 -16.49 5.71
C ILE A 193 13.95 -16.10 5.68
#